data_AF-A0A0R0IQ35-F1
#
_entry.id   AF-A0A0R0IQ35-F1
#
_cell.length_a   1.000
_cell.length_b   1.000
_cell.length_c   1.000
_cell.angle_alpha   90.00
_cell.angle_beta   90.00
_cell.angle_gamma   90.00
#
_symmetry.space_group_name_H-M   'P 1'
#
loop_
_entity.id
_entity.type
_entity.pdbx_description
1 polymer ?
#
loop_
_entity_poly.entity_id
_entity_poly.type
_entity_poly.pdbx_seq_one_letter_code
_entity_poly.pdbx_strand_id
1 'polypeptide(L)'
;MAGAAIIVSLQQLKGLLGIVHFTNKMQITPVLISVFKQRDEWSWQNLLLGFSFLLFLLTTRHISLKKPKLFWVSAAAPLTSVILSTIFVFILRNKTHKIAIIGELPKGLNPPSSNMLYFNGPYLALAIKTGLVTGILSLTEGIAVGRTFAALKNYQVDGNKEMMAIGLMNIAGSCSSCYVTTGSFSRSAVNYNAGAQTAVSNIIMASAVLVTLLFLMPLFYYTPNVVLAAIIITAVVGLIDYQGAYKLWKVDKLDFLACLCSFFGVWFISVPLGLGIAVAISVFKILLHVSRPNTLVLGNIPGTPIFHSLNQYREALRIPSFVILAVESPIYFANSTYLQERILRWVREEEERVKANNESTLKCIILDMTAVTAIDTSGIDTLYELRKVLDKRSLQLVLANPVGNVMEKLHQSNILDSFGLKGVYLSVGEAVADISSSWKAQP
;
A
#
# COMPACT_ATOMS: atom_id res chain seq x y z
N MET A 1 -4.91 -4.16 -6.73
CA MET A 1 -4.77 -5.01 -7.95
C MET A 1 -6.05 -5.77 -8.27
N ALA A 2 -6.59 -6.57 -7.34
CA ALA A 2 -7.81 -7.34 -7.58
C ALA A 2 -9.00 -6.49 -8.09
N GLY A 3 -9.26 -5.32 -7.49
CA GLY A 3 -10.33 -4.43 -7.94
C GLY A 3 -10.16 -3.98 -9.40
N ALA A 4 -8.95 -3.60 -9.80
CA ALA A 4 -8.64 -3.19 -11.18
C ALA A 4 -8.75 -4.37 -12.16
N ALA A 5 -8.26 -5.56 -11.78
CA ALA A 5 -8.37 -6.77 -12.61
C ALA A 5 -9.84 -7.12 -12.93
N ILE A 6 -10.74 -6.97 -11.95
CA ILE A 6 -12.16 -7.23 -12.14
C ILE A 6 -12.80 -6.18 -13.05
N ILE A 7 -12.54 -4.89 -12.83
CA ILE A 7 -13.07 -3.83 -13.71
C ILE A 7 -12.60 -3.99 -15.14
N VAL A 8 -11.30 -4.28 -15.34
CA VAL A 8 -10.75 -4.55 -16.67
C VAL A 8 -11.45 -5.76 -17.29
N SER A 9 -11.65 -6.84 -16.54
CA SER A 9 -12.37 -8.03 -17.03
C SER A 9 -13.81 -7.71 -17.44
N LEU A 10 -14.52 -6.91 -16.63
CA LEU A 10 -15.88 -6.46 -16.91
C LEU A 10 -15.95 -5.55 -18.15
N GLN A 11 -14.96 -4.69 -18.35
CA GLN A 11 -14.84 -3.85 -19.56
C GLN A 11 -14.59 -4.69 -20.82
N GLN A 12 -13.92 -5.82 -20.71
CA GLN A 12 -13.71 -6.74 -21.83
C GLN A 12 -14.96 -7.57 -22.19
N LEU A 13 -16.00 -7.57 -21.36
CA LEU A 13 -17.27 -8.22 -21.70
C LEU A 13 -17.89 -7.64 -22.98
N LYS A 14 -17.63 -6.37 -23.30
CA LYS A 14 -18.06 -5.78 -24.59
C LYS A 14 -17.54 -6.56 -25.78
N GLY A 15 -16.28 -6.99 -25.74
CA GLY A 15 -15.64 -7.77 -26.80
C GLY A 15 -16.10 -9.23 -26.80
N LEU A 16 -16.26 -9.83 -25.61
CA LEU A 16 -16.76 -11.21 -25.47
C LEU A 16 -18.21 -11.37 -25.97
N LEU A 17 -19.07 -10.40 -25.64
CA LEU A 17 -20.49 -10.43 -25.99
C LEU A 17 -20.78 -9.84 -27.38
N GLY A 18 -19.86 -9.04 -27.92
CA GLY A 18 -20.04 -8.34 -29.19
C GLY A 18 -20.90 -7.08 -29.08
N ILE A 19 -21.01 -6.48 -27.89
CA ILE A 19 -21.82 -5.29 -27.65
C ILE A 19 -21.13 -4.08 -28.30
N VAL A 20 -21.86 -3.35 -29.13
CA VAL A 20 -21.37 -2.15 -29.81
C VAL A 20 -21.57 -0.93 -28.92
N HIS A 21 -22.74 -0.83 -28.29
CA HIS A 21 -23.07 0.29 -27.40
C HIS A 21 -22.69 -0.03 -25.96
N PHE A 22 -21.43 0.24 -25.61
CA PHE A 22 -20.90 0.01 -24.26
C PHE A 22 -20.59 1.31 -23.52
N THR A 23 -20.75 1.32 -22.20
CA THR A 23 -20.45 2.50 -21.39
C THR A 23 -18.96 2.87 -21.39
N ASN A 24 -18.67 4.18 -21.45
CA ASN A 24 -17.31 4.71 -21.28
C ASN A 24 -16.91 4.85 -19.80
N LYS A 25 -17.84 4.63 -18.85
CA LYS A 25 -17.57 4.73 -17.42
C LYS A 25 -16.93 3.44 -16.91
N MET A 26 -15.80 3.56 -16.21
CA MET A 26 -15.06 2.42 -15.63
C MET A 26 -15.53 2.02 -14.22
N GLN A 27 -16.82 2.16 -13.94
CA GLN A 27 -17.44 1.77 -12.67
C GLN A 27 -18.25 0.49 -12.85
N ILE A 28 -18.38 -0.31 -11.78
CA ILE A 28 -19.10 -1.59 -11.87
C ILE A 28 -20.57 -1.41 -12.25
N THR A 29 -21.26 -0.42 -11.67
CA THR A 29 -22.71 -0.22 -11.88
C THR A 29 -23.06 0.15 -13.32
N PRO A 30 -22.44 1.18 -13.95
CA PRO A 30 -22.68 1.47 -15.37
C PRO A 30 -22.34 0.30 -16.29
N VAL A 31 -21.26 -0.44 -15.99
CA VAL A 31 -20.83 -1.57 -16.83
C VAL A 31 -21.85 -2.70 -16.78
N LEU A 32 -22.28 -3.12 -15.58
CA LEU A 32 -23.28 -4.17 -15.43
C LEU A 32 -24.63 -3.76 -16.05
N ILE A 33 -25.05 -2.51 -15.85
CA ILE A 33 -26.26 -1.98 -16.51
C ILE A 33 -26.12 -2.05 -18.03
N SER A 34 -24.98 -1.66 -18.60
CA SER A 34 -24.74 -1.72 -20.04
C SER A 34 -24.81 -3.16 -20.56
N VAL A 35 -24.21 -4.12 -19.85
CA VAL A 35 -24.23 -5.55 -20.21
C VAL A 35 -25.65 -6.11 -20.20
N PHE A 36 -26.45 -5.77 -19.18
CA PHE A 36 -27.81 -6.31 -19.03
C PHE A 36 -28.88 -5.56 -19.81
N LYS A 37 -28.68 -4.27 -20.12
CA LYS A 37 -29.59 -3.48 -20.95
C LYS A 37 -29.43 -3.81 -22.43
N GLN A 38 -28.20 -4.10 -22.86
CA GLN A 38 -27.89 -4.37 -24.26
C GLN A 38 -27.88 -5.87 -24.61
N ARG A 39 -28.76 -6.66 -23.98
CA ARG A 39 -28.86 -8.12 -24.20
C ARG A 39 -29.20 -8.48 -25.65
N ASP A 40 -29.94 -7.62 -26.33
CA ASP A 40 -30.35 -7.84 -27.73
C ASP A 40 -29.18 -7.77 -28.72
N GLU A 41 -28.06 -7.14 -28.33
CA GLU A 41 -26.83 -7.07 -29.13
C GLU A 41 -25.93 -8.31 -28.95
N TRP A 42 -26.30 -9.25 -28.07
CA TRP A 42 -25.46 -10.41 -27.79
C TRP A 42 -25.37 -11.32 -29.02
N SER A 43 -24.14 -11.56 -29.47
CA SER A 43 -23.89 -12.49 -30.57
C SER A 43 -23.44 -13.83 -30.02
N TRP A 44 -24.24 -14.88 -30.24
CA TRP A 44 -23.87 -16.25 -29.90
C TRP A 44 -22.54 -16.69 -30.54
N GLN A 45 -22.24 -16.19 -31.74
CA GLN A 45 -20.98 -16.46 -32.43
C GLN A 45 -19.77 -15.92 -31.64
N ASN A 46 -19.88 -14.70 -31.10
CA ASN A 46 -18.83 -14.09 -30.27
C ASN A 46 -18.70 -14.81 -28.93
N LEU A 47 -19.83 -15.15 -28.31
CA LEU A 47 -19.84 -15.92 -27.06
C LEU A 47 -19.11 -17.27 -27.20
N LEU A 48 -19.45 -18.05 -28.24
CA LEU A 48 -18.84 -19.36 -28.47
C LEU A 48 -17.35 -19.23 -28.77
N LEU A 49 -16.96 -18.32 -29.67
CA LEU A 49 -15.57 -18.09 -30.05
C LEU A 49 -14.74 -17.58 -28.87
N GLY A 50 -15.28 -16.59 -28.14
CA GLY A 50 -14.64 -15.99 -26.97
C GLY A 50 -14.46 -16.98 -25.83
N PHE A 51 -15.49 -17.77 -25.52
CA PHE A 51 -15.42 -18.80 -24.48
C PHE A 51 -14.44 -19.92 -24.85
N SER A 52 -14.42 -20.35 -26.13
CA SER A 52 -13.48 -21.35 -26.62
C SER A 52 -12.03 -20.90 -26.46
N PHE A 53 -11.68 -19.68 -26.92
CA PHE A 53 -10.32 -19.15 -26.77
C PHE A 53 -9.97 -18.83 -25.32
N LEU A 54 -10.93 -18.35 -24.51
CA LEU A 54 -10.73 -18.10 -23.09
C LEU A 54 -10.44 -19.42 -22.34
N LEU A 55 -11.20 -20.48 -22.63
CA LEU A 55 -10.96 -21.81 -22.06
C LEU A 55 -9.59 -22.35 -22.48
N PHE A 56 -9.21 -22.20 -23.75
CA PHE A 56 -7.89 -22.58 -24.25
C PHE A 56 -6.77 -21.83 -23.53
N LEU A 57 -6.89 -20.51 -23.37
CA LEU A 57 -5.89 -19.67 -22.69
C LEU A 57 -5.80 -19.98 -21.18
N LEU A 58 -6.92 -20.22 -20.50
CA LEU A 58 -6.91 -20.60 -19.08
C LEU A 58 -6.34 -22.02 -18.88
N THR A 59 -6.65 -22.95 -19.77
CA THR A 59 -6.16 -24.34 -19.70
C THR A 59 -4.65 -24.38 -19.92
N THR A 60 -4.14 -23.70 -20.94
CA THR A 60 -2.69 -23.61 -21.21
C THR A 60 -1.94 -22.96 -20.05
N ARG A 61 -2.52 -21.93 -19.43
CA ARG A 61 -1.99 -21.31 -18.20
C ARG A 61 -1.97 -22.29 -17.01
N HIS A 62 -3.05 -23.03 -16.78
CA HIS A 62 -3.14 -24.02 -15.69
C HIS A 62 -2.13 -25.15 -15.86
N ILE A 63 -1.91 -25.61 -17.10
CA ILE A 63 -0.89 -26.62 -17.44
C ILE A 63 0.51 -26.08 -17.13
N SER A 64 0.82 -24.84 -17.51
CA SER A 64 2.10 -24.19 -17.24
C SER A 64 2.40 -24.09 -15.74
N LEU A 65 1.39 -23.73 -14.92
CA LEU A 65 1.52 -23.68 -13.46
C LEU A 65 1.81 -25.05 -12.84
N LYS A 66 1.18 -26.13 -13.34
CA LYS A 66 1.42 -27.50 -12.86
C LYS A 66 2.72 -28.10 -13.37
N LYS A 67 3.14 -27.77 -14.60
CA LYS A 67 4.32 -28.32 -15.27
C LYS A 67 5.21 -27.18 -15.77
N PRO A 68 6.20 -26.72 -14.99
CA PRO A 68 7.06 -25.58 -15.37
C PRO A 68 7.87 -25.84 -16.65
N LYS A 69 8.12 -27.10 -17.01
CA LYS A 69 8.76 -27.47 -18.30
C LYS A 69 7.93 -27.07 -19.53
N LEU A 70 6.61 -26.90 -19.39
CA LEU A 70 5.69 -26.50 -20.47
C LEU A 70 5.39 -25.00 -20.45
N PHE A 71 6.24 -24.21 -19.81
CA PHE A 71 6.07 -22.76 -19.71
C PHE A 71 5.85 -22.07 -21.09
N TRP A 72 6.59 -22.51 -22.11
CA TRP A 72 6.52 -21.96 -23.47
C TRP A 72 5.12 -22.05 -24.09
N VAL A 73 4.31 -23.05 -23.70
CA VAL A 73 2.93 -23.21 -24.16
C VAL A 73 2.07 -22.03 -23.72
N SER A 74 2.18 -21.60 -22.47
CA SER A 74 1.43 -20.45 -21.96
C SER A 74 1.95 -19.12 -22.53
N ALA A 75 3.22 -19.04 -22.90
CA ALA A 75 3.81 -17.85 -23.51
C ALA A 75 3.40 -17.71 -24.99
N ALA A 76 3.33 -18.82 -25.74
CA ALA A 76 2.91 -18.84 -27.13
C ALA A 76 1.39 -18.73 -27.30
N ALA A 77 0.61 -19.14 -26.29
CA ALA A 77 -0.86 -19.24 -26.37
C ALA A 77 -1.55 -17.96 -26.88
N PRO A 78 -1.23 -16.73 -26.41
CA PRO A 78 -1.88 -15.51 -26.91
C PRO A 78 -1.62 -15.27 -28.40
N LEU A 79 -0.37 -15.45 -28.86
CA LEU A 79 -0.01 -15.27 -30.27
C LEU A 79 -0.69 -16.33 -31.14
N THR A 80 -0.69 -17.59 -30.71
CA THR A 80 -1.39 -18.66 -31.43
C THR A 80 -2.89 -18.42 -31.49
N SER A 81 -3.51 -17.89 -30.42
CA SER A 81 -4.92 -17.53 -30.41
C SER A 81 -5.24 -16.45 -31.44
N VAL A 82 -4.41 -15.41 -31.53
CA VAL A 82 -4.56 -14.39 -32.58
C VAL A 82 -4.46 -15.02 -33.97
N ILE A 83 -3.40 -15.77 -34.26
CA ILE A 83 -3.18 -16.39 -35.58
C ILE A 83 -4.35 -17.32 -35.96
N LEU A 84 -4.72 -18.26 -35.08
CA LEU A 84 -5.80 -19.22 -35.32
C LEU A 84 -7.15 -18.51 -35.51
N SER A 85 -7.43 -17.50 -34.70
CA SER A 85 -8.68 -16.74 -34.80
C SER A 85 -8.77 -15.94 -36.09
N THR A 86 -7.69 -15.31 -36.52
CA THR A 86 -7.63 -14.54 -37.77
C THR A 86 -7.81 -15.46 -38.98
N ILE A 87 -7.16 -16.65 -38.99
CA ILE A 87 -7.35 -17.64 -40.05
C ILE A 87 -8.80 -18.15 -40.06
N PHE A 88 -9.36 -18.46 -38.89
CA PHE A 88 -10.73 -18.95 -38.77
C PHE A 88 -11.75 -17.95 -39.31
N VAL A 89 -11.65 -16.67 -38.89
CA VAL A 89 -12.53 -15.59 -39.35
C VAL A 89 -12.32 -15.30 -40.84
N PHE A 90 -11.09 -15.39 -41.35
CA PHE A 90 -10.80 -15.24 -42.78
C PHE A 90 -11.50 -16.31 -43.63
N ILE A 91 -11.42 -17.59 -43.23
CA ILE A 91 -12.08 -18.71 -43.93
C ILE A 91 -13.61 -18.58 -43.86
N LEU A 92 -14.14 -18.15 -42.72
CA LEU A 92 -15.59 -18.04 -42.47
C LEU A 92 -16.17 -16.67 -42.81
N ARG A 93 -15.44 -15.82 -43.55
CA ARG A 93 -15.83 -14.44 -43.88
C ARG A 93 -17.26 -14.30 -44.39
N ASN A 94 -17.74 -15.26 -45.21
CA ASN A 94 -19.09 -15.22 -45.78
C ASN A 94 -20.21 -15.66 -44.82
N LYS A 95 -19.87 -16.24 -43.66
CA LYS A 95 -20.82 -16.79 -42.67
C LYS A 95 -20.80 -16.04 -41.33
N THR A 96 -19.80 -15.19 -41.07
CA THR A 96 -19.58 -14.52 -39.77
C THR A 96 -19.60 -13.00 -39.87
N HIS A 97 -20.64 -12.42 -40.49
CA HIS A 97 -20.81 -10.96 -40.58
C HIS A 97 -21.07 -10.26 -39.25
N LYS A 98 -21.44 -10.99 -38.19
CA LYS A 98 -21.74 -10.44 -36.85
C LYS A 98 -20.54 -10.42 -35.89
N ILE A 99 -19.37 -10.89 -36.32
CA ILE A 99 -18.15 -10.84 -35.51
C ILE A 99 -17.46 -9.51 -35.74
N ALA A 100 -17.29 -8.73 -34.68
CA ALA A 100 -16.56 -7.46 -34.75
C ALA A 100 -15.06 -7.75 -34.97
N ILE A 101 -14.55 -7.33 -36.12
CA ILE A 101 -13.14 -7.37 -36.50
C ILE A 101 -12.48 -6.01 -36.29
N ILE A 102 -11.15 -5.98 -36.26
CA ILE A 102 -10.38 -4.74 -36.12
C ILE A 102 -10.57 -3.82 -37.34
N GLY A 103 -10.51 -4.38 -38.56
CA GLY A 103 -10.61 -3.61 -39.80
C GLY A 103 -9.28 -2.97 -40.25
N GLU A 104 -9.37 -1.90 -41.04
CA GLU A 104 -8.18 -1.22 -41.57
C GLU A 104 -7.42 -0.49 -40.46
N LEU A 105 -6.13 -0.79 -40.36
CA LEU A 105 -5.22 -0.09 -39.48
C LEU A 105 -4.22 0.74 -40.30
N PRO A 106 -3.90 1.98 -39.86
CA PRO A 106 -2.87 2.78 -40.50
C PRO A 106 -1.53 2.06 -40.42
N LYS A 107 -0.83 1.95 -41.56
CA LYS A 107 0.48 1.31 -41.65
C LYS A 107 1.57 2.36 -41.48
N GLY A 108 2.68 1.97 -40.87
CA GLY A 108 3.86 2.82 -40.69
C GLY A 108 3.90 3.53 -39.35
N LEU A 109 4.88 4.45 -39.24
CA LEU A 109 5.08 5.30 -38.08
C LEU A 109 4.33 6.61 -38.24
N ASN A 110 3.82 7.15 -37.14
CA ASN A 110 3.31 8.51 -37.12
C ASN A 110 4.45 9.50 -37.43
N PRO A 111 4.19 10.56 -38.20
CA PRO A 111 5.20 11.59 -38.45
C PRO A 111 5.59 12.30 -37.15
N PRO A 112 6.81 12.86 -37.06
CA PRO A 112 7.23 13.67 -35.92
C PRO A 112 6.26 14.84 -35.68
N SER A 113 5.82 15.00 -34.43
CA SER A 113 4.83 15.98 -34.01
C SER A 113 5.41 17.12 -33.16
N SER A 114 6.74 17.29 -33.15
CA SER A 114 7.40 18.38 -32.43
C SER A 114 6.87 19.76 -32.81
N ASN A 115 6.48 19.93 -34.07
CA ASN A 115 5.95 21.18 -34.62
C ASN A 115 4.48 21.43 -34.23
N MET A 116 3.81 20.47 -33.59
CA MET A 116 2.41 20.55 -33.15
C MET A 116 2.28 20.82 -31.65
N LEU A 117 3.36 21.24 -30.99
CA LEU A 117 3.35 21.62 -29.57
C LEU A 117 2.91 23.08 -29.42
N TYR A 118 1.67 23.28 -28.97
CA TYR A 118 1.09 24.61 -28.77
C TYR A 118 1.25 25.05 -27.31
N PHE A 119 2.04 26.10 -27.10
CA PHE A 119 2.22 26.74 -25.78
C PHE A 119 1.33 27.96 -25.56
N ASN A 120 0.44 28.26 -26.51
CA ASN A 120 -0.45 29.42 -26.48
C ASN A 120 -1.87 29.00 -26.93
N GLY A 121 -2.88 29.75 -26.51
CA GLY A 121 -4.27 29.60 -26.97
C GLY A 121 -5.29 29.30 -25.87
N PRO A 122 -6.58 29.28 -26.21
CA PRO A 122 -7.68 29.16 -25.23
C PRO A 122 -7.70 27.81 -24.51
N TYR A 123 -7.11 26.77 -25.09
CA TYR A 123 -7.07 25.43 -24.51
C TYR A 123 -5.82 25.13 -23.68
N LEU A 124 -4.85 26.06 -23.59
CA LEU A 124 -3.59 25.83 -22.86
C LEU A 124 -3.84 25.53 -21.37
N ALA A 125 -4.68 26.32 -20.72
CA ALA A 125 -5.01 26.11 -19.31
C ALA A 125 -5.67 24.75 -19.06
N LEU A 126 -6.54 24.32 -19.99
CA LEU A 126 -7.16 23.00 -19.94
C LEU A 126 -6.12 21.88 -20.19
N ALA A 127 -5.18 22.08 -21.12
CA ALA A 127 -4.09 21.14 -21.42
C ALA A 127 -3.13 21.00 -20.23
N ILE A 128 -2.75 22.09 -19.57
CA ILE A 128 -1.92 22.06 -18.36
C ILE A 128 -2.65 21.32 -17.24
N LYS A 129 -3.93 21.64 -16.99
CA LYS A 129 -4.74 20.97 -15.96
C LYS A 129 -4.87 19.47 -16.24
N THR A 130 -5.17 19.10 -17.48
CA THR A 130 -5.30 17.68 -17.87
C THR A 130 -3.95 16.96 -17.87
N GLY A 131 -2.86 17.60 -18.29
CA GLY A 131 -1.50 17.08 -18.24
C GLY A 131 -1.01 16.84 -16.81
N LEU A 132 -1.30 17.74 -15.88
CA LEU A 132 -0.95 17.57 -14.46
C LEU A 132 -1.72 16.40 -13.84
N VAL A 133 -3.03 16.30 -14.11
CA VAL A 133 -3.84 15.18 -13.63
C VAL A 133 -3.37 13.86 -14.24
N THR A 134 -3.20 13.77 -15.56
CA THR A 134 -2.78 12.53 -16.22
C THR A 134 -1.33 12.15 -15.89
N GLY A 135 -0.45 13.14 -15.66
CA GLY A 135 0.92 12.92 -15.19
C GLY A 135 0.97 12.29 -13.79
N ILE A 136 0.20 12.83 -12.83
CA ILE A 136 0.08 12.23 -11.48
C ILE A 136 -0.48 10.82 -11.57
N LEU A 137 -1.49 10.59 -12.42
CA LEU A 137 -2.07 9.26 -12.63
C LEU A 137 -1.06 8.28 -13.24
N SER A 138 -0.32 8.70 -14.25
CA SER A 138 0.72 7.90 -14.90
C SER A 138 1.84 7.53 -13.90
N LEU A 139 2.32 8.48 -13.12
CA LEU A 139 3.33 8.24 -12.10
C LEU A 139 2.84 7.28 -11.01
N THR A 140 1.62 7.48 -10.54
CA THR A 140 1.03 6.64 -9.49
C THR A 140 0.86 5.19 -9.97
N GLU A 141 0.37 5.00 -11.19
CA GLU A 141 0.22 3.67 -11.79
C GLU A 141 1.59 3.03 -12.07
N GLY A 142 2.53 3.77 -12.66
CA GLY A 142 3.88 3.30 -12.95
C GLY A 142 4.64 2.83 -11.71
N ILE A 143 4.66 3.65 -10.64
CA ILE A 143 5.31 3.28 -9.37
C ILE A 143 4.61 2.07 -8.72
N ALA A 144 3.27 2.00 -8.78
CA ALA A 144 2.54 0.86 -8.24
C ALA A 144 2.90 -0.44 -8.97
N VAL A 145 2.98 -0.43 -10.30
CA VAL A 145 3.45 -1.57 -11.11
C VAL A 145 4.89 -1.92 -10.74
N GLY A 146 5.80 -0.93 -10.75
CA GLY A 146 7.21 -1.13 -10.48
C GLY A 146 7.47 -1.77 -9.11
N ARG A 147 6.85 -1.23 -8.04
CA ARG A 147 6.98 -1.79 -6.68
C ARG A 147 6.40 -3.20 -6.55
N THR A 148 5.33 -3.52 -7.29
CA THR A 148 4.73 -4.85 -7.29
C THR A 148 5.73 -5.90 -7.78
N PHE A 149 6.34 -5.67 -8.95
CA PHE A 149 7.31 -6.62 -9.51
C PHE A 149 8.64 -6.61 -8.76
N ALA A 150 9.02 -5.48 -8.18
CA ALA A 150 10.18 -5.38 -7.29
C ALA A 150 10.04 -6.25 -6.03
N ALA A 151 8.86 -6.23 -5.40
CA ALA A 151 8.56 -7.10 -4.28
C ALA A 151 8.59 -8.59 -4.67
N LEU A 152 8.11 -8.95 -5.87
CA LEU A 152 8.15 -10.34 -6.36
C LEU A 152 9.58 -10.85 -6.61
N LYS A 153 10.52 -9.97 -6.96
CA LYS A 153 11.93 -10.32 -7.27
C LYS A 153 12.92 -9.92 -6.18
N ASN A 154 12.44 -9.39 -5.06
CA ASN A 154 13.26 -8.90 -3.95
C ASN A 154 14.34 -7.89 -4.37
N TYR A 155 14.00 -6.94 -5.26
CA TYR A 155 14.86 -5.79 -5.55
C TYR A 155 14.17 -4.49 -5.10
N GLN A 156 14.95 -3.41 -4.97
CA GLN A 156 14.43 -2.10 -4.59
C GLN A 156 14.23 -1.21 -5.80
N VAL A 157 13.10 -0.49 -5.83
CA VAL A 157 12.81 0.54 -6.84
C VAL A 157 13.01 1.91 -6.23
N ASP A 158 13.86 2.70 -6.87
CA ASP A 158 14.06 4.10 -6.55
C ASP A 158 12.95 4.95 -7.19
N GLY A 159 12.07 5.50 -6.36
CA GLY A 159 10.92 6.29 -6.82
C GLY A 159 11.31 7.57 -7.57
N ASN A 160 12.44 8.18 -7.23
CA ASN A 160 12.90 9.40 -7.90
C ASN A 160 13.37 9.08 -9.33
N LYS A 161 14.07 7.96 -9.51
CA LYS A 161 14.49 7.49 -10.84
C LYS A 161 13.30 7.09 -11.70
N GLU A 162 12.30 6.42 -11.12
CA GLU A 162 11.08 6.05 -11.83
C GLU A 162 10.30 7.29 -12.29
N MET A 163 10.17 8.30 -11.41
CA MET A 163 9.54 9.58 -11.75
C MET A 163 10.23 10.28 -12.92
N MET A 164 11.57 10.36 -12.91
CA MET A 164 12.33 10.95 -14.02
C MET A 164 12.17 10.15 -15.31
N ALA A 165 12.19 8.81 -15.25
CA ALA A 165 12.02 7.95 -16.41
C ALA A 165 10.64 8.11 -17.06
N ILE A 166 9.56 8.13 -16.27
CA ILE A 166 8.19 8.35 -16.78
C ILE A 166 8.06 9.75 -17.38
N GLY A 167 8.66 10.77 -16.75
CA GLY A 167 8.67 12.13 -17.27
C GLY A 167 9.36 12.23 -18.62
N LEU A 168 10.59 11.74 -18.73
CA LEU A 168 11.37 11.75 -19.97
C LEU A 168 10.70 10.95 -21.08
N MET A 169 10.13 9.79 -20.76
CA MET A 169 9.38 8.97 -21.71
C MET A 169 8.18 9.73 -22.30
N ASN A 170 7.42 10.45 -21.48
CA ASN A 170 6.26 11.21 -21.95
C ASN A 170 6.66 12.48 -22.73
N ILE A 171 7.75 13.15 -22.34
CA ILE A 171 8.32 14.25 -23.12
C ILE A 171 8.73 13.75 -24.51
N ALA A 172 9.50 12.66 -24.59
CA ALA A 172 9.88 12.07 -25.86
C ALA A 172 8.66 11.62 -26.69
N GLY A 173 7.68 10.98 -26.06
CA GLY A 173 6.45 10.52 -26.72
C GLY A 173 5.59 11.66 -27.28
N SER A 174 5.58 12.82 -26.63
CA SER A 174 4.85 14.01 -27.11
C SER A 174 5.36 14.52 -28.47
N CYS A 175 6.63 14.26 -28.79
CA CYS A 175 7.25 14.59 -30.08
C CYS A 175 6.93 13.57 -31.19
N SER A 176 6.28 12.45 -30.86
CA SER A 176 5.96 11.36 -31.79
C SER A 176 4.48 11.00 -31.84
N SER A 177 3.59 11.95 -31.53
CA SER A 177 2.13 11.78 -31.47
C SER A 177 1.66 10.68 -30.50
N CYS A 178 2.42 10.41 -29.42
CA CYS A 178 1.98 9.47 -28.39
C CYS A 178 1.04 10.15 -27.39
N TYR A 179 0.05 9.40 -26.93
CA TYR A 179 -0.71 9.78 -25.74
C TYR A 179 0.10 9.47 -24.47
N VAL A 180 -0.37 9.99 -23.33
CA VAL A 180 0.29 9.79 -22.03
C VAL A 180 0.50 8.31 -21.74
N THR A 181 1.75 7.92 -21.60
CA THR A 181 2.18 6.53 -21.37
C THR A 181 2.54 6.34 -19.90
N THR A 182 2.26 5.14 -19.39
CA THR A 182 2.45 4.72 -17.98
C THR A 182 2.95 3.27 -17.92
N GLY A 183 3.30 2.80 -16.73
CA GLY A 183 3.60 1.38 -16.49
C GLY A 183 2.37 0.50 -16.73
N SER A 184 2.48 -0.48 -17.62
CA SER A 184 1.37 -1.39 -17.92
C SER A 184 1.41 -2.65 -17.06
N PHE A 185 0.39 -2.87 -16.23
CA PHE A 185 0.24 -4.10 -15.44
C PHE A 185 0.23 -5.36 -16.32
N SER A 186 -0.58 -5.37 -17.38
CA SER A 186 -0.77 -6.54 -18.24
C SER A 186 0.52 -6.91 -18.99
N ARG A 187 1.17 -5.94 -19.64
CA ARG A 187 2.41 -6.19 -20.41
C ARG A 187 3.57 -6.58 -19.49
N SER A 188 3.70 -5.92 -18.33
CA SER A 188 4.75 -6.25 -17.35
C SER A 188 4.53 -7.64 -16.75
N ALA A 189 3.29 -8.04 -16.48
CA ALA A 189 2.97 -9.38 -15.99
C ALA A 189 3.30 -10.47 -17.03
N VAL A 190 3.00 -10.24 -18.31
CA VAL A 190 3.37 -11.18 -19.37
C VAL A 190 4.89 -11.27 -19.51
N ASN A 191 5.59 -10.14 -19.53
CA ASN A 191 7.05 -10.09 -19.63
C ASN A 191 7.73 -10.78 -18.43
N TYR A 192 7.20 -10.56 -17.22
CA TYR A 192 7.64 -11.20 -16.00
C TYR A 192 7.44 -12.72 -16.04
N ASN A 193 6.23 -13.16 -16.40
CA ASN A 193 5.91 -14.58 -16.49
C ASN A 193 6.78 -15.25 -17.56
N ALA A 194 7.06 -14.56 -18.68
CA ALA A 194 7.99 -14.99 -19.74
C ALA A 194 9.44 -15.21 -19.26
N GLY A 195 9.77 -14.83 -18.03
CA GLY A 195 11.09 -15.05 -17.44
C GLY A 195 12.10 -13.95 -17.77
N ALA A 196 11.64 -12.76 -18.19
CA ALA A 196 12.54 -11.66 -18.48
C ALA A 196 13.35 -11.23 -17.24
N GLN A 197 14.66 -11.02 -17.44
CA GLN A 197 15.59 -10.65 -16.36
C GLN A 197 16.25 -9.27 -16.57
N THR A 198 16.30 -8.78 -17.82
CA THR A 198 17.00 -7.54 -18.17
C THR A 198 16.11 -6.59 -18.96
N ALA A 199 16.47 -5.30 -18.95
CA ALA A 199 15.79 -4.26 -19.73
C ALA A 199 15.87 -4.47 -21.24
N VAL A 200 16.76 -5.35 -21.72
CA VAL A 200 16.86 -5.74 -23.14
C VAL A 200 15.54 -6.31 -23.65
N SER A 201 14.74 -6.96 -22.80
CA SER A 201 13.40 -7.42 -23.17
C SER A 201 12.52 -6.29 -23.68
N ASN A 202 12.61 -5.09 -23.08
CA ASN A 202 11.83 -3.93 -23.52
C ASN A 202 12.31 -3.38 -24.87
N ILE A 203 13.62 -3.46 -25.15
CA ILE A 203 14.18 -3.09 -26.46
C ILE A 203 13.68 -4.04 -27.54
N ILE A 204 13.75 -5.36 -27.29
CA ILE A 204 13.24 -6.37 -28.21
C ILE A 204 11.74 -6.17 -28.46
N MET A 205 10.97 -5.90 -27.41
CA MET A 205 9.54 -5.61 -27.51
C MET A 205 9.29 -4.36 -28.37
N ALA A 206 10.04 -3.27 -28.17
CA ALA A 206 9.91 -2.05 -28.97
C ALA A 206 10.26 -2.30 -30.44
N SER A 207 11.34 -3.05 -30.72
CA SER A 207 11.72 -3.45 -32.08
C SER A 207 10.65 -4.33 -32.75
N ALA A 208 10.07 -5.28 -32.02
CA ALA A 208 8.99 -6.13 -32.52
C ALA A 208 7.74 -5.30 -32.85
N VAL A 209 7.37 -4.33 -32.00
CA VAL A 209 6.27 -3.39 -32.28
C VAL A 209 6.58 -2.56 -33.52
N LEU A 210 7.80 -2.05 -33.68
CA LEU A 210 8.22 -1.29 -34.86
C LEU A 210 8.08 -2.11 -36.15
N VAL A 211 8.60 -3.34 -36.17
CA VAL A 211 8.46 -4.27 -37.31
C VAL A 211 6.98 -4.55 -37.59
N THR A 212 6.18 -4.72 -36.54
CA THR A 212 4.74 -4.97 -36.67
C THR A 212 4.03 -3.81 -37.36
N LEU A 213 4.31 -2.57 -36.93
CA LEU A 213 3.73 -1.34 -37.50
C LEU A 213 4.11 -1.13 -38.97
N LEU A 214 5.35 -1.46 -39.35
CA LEU A 214 5.85 -1.28 -40.72
C LEU A 214 5.34 -2.35 -41.68
N PHE A 215 5.29 -3.61 -41.26
CA PHE A 215 5.11 -4.75 -42.19
C PHE A 215 3.89 -5.62 -41.89
N LEU A 216 3.55 -5.86 -40.62
CA LEU A 216 2.55 -6.88 -40.24
C LEU A 216 1.14 -6.30 -39.99
N MET A 217 0.96 -4.98 -39.97
CA MET A 217 -0.36 -4.34 -39.82
C MET A 217 -1.48 -4.92 -40.71
N PRO A 218 -1.25 -5.25 -42.01
CA PRO A 218 -2.29 -5.86 -42.85
C PRO A 218 -2.81 -7.21 -42.32
N LEU A 219 -1.96 -7.97 -41.62
CA LEU A 219 -2.32 -9.29 -41.11
C LEU A 219 -3.38 -9.22 -39.99
N PHE A 220 -3.49 -8.07 -39.33
CA PHE A 220 -4.43 -7.90 -38.21
C PHE A 220 -5.87 -7.58 -38.66
N TYR A 221 -6.11 -7.31 -39.95
CA TYR A 221 -7.41 -6.87 -40.46
C TYR A 221 -8.59 -7.76 -40.03
N TYR A 222 -8.43 -9.07 -40.16
CA TYR A 222 -9.46 -10.07 -39.84
C TYR A 222 -9.41 -10.55 -38.38
N THR A 223 -8.57 -9.96 -37.54
CA THR A 223 -8.47 -10.36 -36.13
C THR A 223 -9.77 -9.98 -35.41
N PRO A 224 -10.43 -10.91 -34.73
CA PRO A 224 -11.68 -10.61 -34.04
C PRO A 224 -11.42 -9.99 -32.65
N ASN A 225 -12.18 -8.95 -32.31
CA ASN A 225 -12.06 -8.23 -31.04
C ASN A 225 -12.29 -9.13 -29.82
N VAL A 226 -13.09 -10.19 -29.98
CA VAL A 226 -13.41 -11.19 -28.96
C VAL A 226 -12.17 -11.92 -28.42
N VAL A 227 -11.17 -12.17 -29.28
CA VAL A 227 -9.95 -12.89 -28.88
C VAL A 227 -9.02 -11.97 -28.12
N LEU A 228 -8.94 -10.69 -28.51
CA LEU A 228 -8.23 -9.68 -27.72
C LEU A 228 -8.81 -9.53 -26.31
N ALA A 229 -10.15 -9.51 -26.21
CA ALA A 229 -10.84 -9.49 -24.92
C ALA A 229 -10.51 -10.72 -24.06
N ALA A 230 -10.52 -11.92 -24.64
CA ALA A 230 -10.17 -13.17 -23.95
C ALA A 230 -8.70 -13.18 -23.45
N ILE A 231 -7.77 -12.65 -24.24
CA ILE A 231 -6.35 -12.50 -23.85
C ILE A 231 -6.22 -11.54 -22.66
N ILE A 232 -6.88 -10.38 -22.71
CA ILE A 232 -6.82 -9.39 -21.63
C ILE A 232 -7.41 -9.96 -20.33
N ILE A 233 -8.57 -10.64 -20.38
CA ILE A 233 -9.18 -11.29 -19.22
C ILE A 233 -8.23 -12.32 -18.61
N THR A 234 -7.65 -13.19 -19.44
CA THR A 234 -6.72 -14.23 -18.97
C THR A 234 -5.48 -13.64 -18.29
N ALA A 235 -4.96 -12.51 -18.79
CA ALA A 235 -3.82 -11.82 -18.21
C ALA A 235 -4.15 -11.25 -16.81
N VAL A 236 -5.29 -10.58 -16.66
CA VAL A 236 -5.62 -9.86 -15.42
C VAL A 236 -6.15 -10.75 -14.30
N VAL A 237 -6.81 -11.87 -14.60
CA VAL A 237 -7.28 -12.84 -13.59
C VAL A 237 -6.15 -13.32 -12.69
N GLY A 238 -4.92 -13.37 -13.23
CA GLY A 238 -3.72 -13.74 -12.49
C GLY A 238 -3.29 -12.78 -11.39
N LEU A 239 -3.81 -11.56 -11.35
CA LEU A 239 -3.43 -10.53 -10.41
C LEU A 239 -4.26 -10.56 -9.11
N ILE A 240 -5.22 -11.47 -9.01
CA ILE A 240 -6.09 -11.61 -7.85
C ILE A 240 -5.42 -12.58 -6.86
N ASP A 241 -4.77 -12.03 -5.84
CA ASP A 241 -4.18 -12.80 -4.74
C ASP A 241 -5.15 -12.90 -3.54
N TYR A 242 -5.94 -13.97 -3.52
CA TYR A 242 -6.87 -14.26 -2.45
C TYR A 242 -6.16 -14.75 -1.16
N GLN A 243 -4.98 -15.37 -1.28
CA GLN A 243 -4.21 -15.86 -0.14
C GLN A 243 -3.62 -14.68 0.65
N GLY A 244 -3.12 -13.66 -0.06
CA GLY A 244 -2.67 -12.41 0.54
C GLY A 244 -3.77 -11.73 1.36
N ALA A 245 -4.99 -11.63 0.82
CA ALA A 245 -6.12 -11.05 1.54
C ALA A 245 -6.49 -11.86 2.81
N TYR A 246 -6.48 -13.19 2.73
CA TYR A 246 -6.72 -14.05 3.90
C TYR A 246 -5.63 -13.92 4.96
N LYS A 247 -4.36 -13.80 4.55
CA LYS A 247 -3.24 -13.55 5.45
C LYS A 247 -3.40 -12.22 6.18
N LEU A 248 -3.79 -11.16 5.48
CA LEU A 248 -4.08 -9.86 6.10
C LEU A 248 -5.18 -9.99 7.16
N TRP A 249 -6.28 -10.67 6.85
CA TRP A 249 -7.35 -10.90 7.82
C TRP A 249 -6.88 -11.61 9.10
N LYS A 250 -5.99 -12.60 8.96
CA LYS A 250 -5.46 -13.37 10.10
C LYS A 250 -4.46 -12.58 10.95
N VAL A 251 -3.69 -11.67 10.33
CA VAL A 251 -2.59 -10.94 10.99
C VAL A 251 -3.05 -9.58 11.53
N ASP A 252 -3.68 -8.75 10.69
CA ASP A 252 -4.07 -7.39 11.05
C ASP A 252 -5.40 -6.99 10.38
N LYS A 253 -6.43 -6.82 11.20
CA LYS A 253 -7.78 -6.47 10.76
C LYS A 253 -7.86 -5.08 10.13
N LEU A 254 -7.02 -4.12 10.55
CA LEU A 254 -7.01 -2.77 10.00
C LEU A 254 -6.37 -2.75 8.61
N ASP A 255 -5.35 -3.56 8.37
CA ASP A 255 -4.74 -3.70 7.03
C ASP A 255 -5.70 -4.43 6.08
N PHE A 256 -6.43 -5.42 6.58
CA PHE A 256 -7.52 -6.04 5.82
C PHE A 256 -8.62 -5.02 5.48
N LEU A 257 -9.01 -4.17 6.44
CA LEU A 257 -9.99 -3.10 6.20
C LEU A 257 -9.50 -2.12 5.13
N ALA A 258 -8.24 -1.69 5.19
CA ALA A 258 -7.63 -0.84 4.17
C ALA A 258 -7.67 -1.51 2.78
N CYS A 259 -7.36 -2.80 2.71
CA CYS A 259 -7.44 -3.59 1.48
C CYS A 259 -8.88 -3.66 0.94
N LEU A 260 -9.86 -3.92 1.81
CA LEU A 260 -11.27 -4.03 1.45
C LEU A 260 -11.83 -2.68 0.96
N CYS A 261 -11.56 -1.60 1.68
CA CYS A 261 -11.95 -0.25 1.31
C CYS A 261 -11.31 0.18 -0.02
N SER A 262 -10.05 -0.18 -0.25
CA SER A 262 -9.39 0.05 -1.53
C SER A 262 -10.07 -0.73 -2.65
N PHE A 263 -10.35 -2.01 -2.44
CA PHE A 263 -11.01 -2.87 -3.41
C PHE A 263 -12.36 -2.31 -3.85
N PHE A 264 -13.22 -1.94 -2.89
CA PHE A 264 -14.53 -1.34 -3.19
C PHE A 264 -14.42 0.08 -3.72
N GLY A 265 -13.44 0.87 -3.25
CA GLY A 265 -13.16 2.21 -3.78
C GLY A 265 -12.81 2.16 -5.26
N VAL A 266 -12.03 1.16 -5.70
CA VAL A 266 -11.75 0.94 -7.12
C VAL A 266 -13.02 0.58 -7.88
N TRP A 267 -13.86 -0.32 -7.37
CA TRP A 267 -15.12 -0.77 -8.01
C TRP A 267 -16.15 0.33 -8.23
N PHE A 268 -16.39 1.15 -7.21
CA PHE A 268 -17.49 2.13 -7.22
C PHE A 268 -17.06 3.51 -7.70
N ILE A 269 -15.78 3.86 -7.54
CA ILE A 269 -15.30 5.23 -7.79
C ILE A 269 -14.33 5.24 -8.97
N SER A 270 -13.07 4.87 -8.72
CA SER A 270 -12.00 4.79 -9.72
C SER A 270 -10.74 4.17 -9.12
N VAL A 271 -9.84 3.67 -9.98
CA VAL A 271 -8.55 3.10 -9.56
C VAL A 271 -7.73 4.06 -8.66
N PRO A 272 -7.53 5.34 -9.02
CA PRO A 272 -6.70 6.27 -8.25
C PRO A 272 -7.31 6.63 -6.90
N LEU A 273 -8.64 6.83 -6.84
CA LEU A 273 -9.32 7.16 -5.60
C LEU A 273 -9.36 5.96 -4.66
N GLY A 274 -9.53 4.74 -5.17
CA GLY A 274 -9.41 3.51 -4.38
C GLY A 274 -8.03 3.33 -3.76
N LEU A 275 -6.96 3.73 -4.46
CA LEU A 275 -5.60 3.75 -3.88
C LEU A 275 -5.47 4.85 -2.82
N GLY A 276 -5.99 6.05 -3.08
CA GLY A 276 -6.00 7.17 -2.12
C GLY A 276 -6.68 6.80 -0.80
N ILE A 277 -7.81 6.08 -0.85
CA ILE A 277 -8.50 5.56 0.34
C ILE A 277 -7.59 4.61 1.14
N ALA A 278 -6.86 3.71 0.48
CA ALA A 278 -5.96 2.79 1.15
C ALA A 278 -4.84 3.51 1.90
N VAL A 279 -4.24 4.52 1.25
CA VAL A 279 -3.20 5.37 1.84
C VAL A 279 -3.75 6.14 3.03
N ALA A 280 -4.93 6.75 2.89
CA ALA A 280 -5.57 7.48 3.98
C ALA A 280 -5.83 6.60 5.20
N ILE A 281 -6.34 5.38 5.01
CA ILE A 281 -6.56 4.43 6.12
C ILE A 281 -5.23 4.01 6.76
N SER A 282 -4.19 3.80 5.96
CA SER A 282 -2.85 3.43 6.46
C SER A 282 -2.23 4.55 7.30
N VAL A 283 -2.33 5.80 6.83
CA VAL A 283 -1.89 6.98 7.59
C VAL A 283 -2.71 7.13 8.86
N PHE A 284 -4.03 6.96 8.78
CA PHE A 284 -4.91 7.03 9.94
C PHE A 284 -4.58 5.94 10.98
N LYS A 285 -4.27 4.71 10.55
CA LYS A 285 -3.79 3.63 11.43
C LYS A 285 -2.51 4.03 12.16
N ILE A 286 -1.54 4.62 11.45
CA ILE A 286 -0.29 5.11 12.06
C ILE A 286 -0.60 6.19 13.10
N LEU A 287 -1.45 7.16 12.76
CA LEU A 287 -1.87 8.21 13.69
C LEU A 287 -2.54 7.65 14.95
N LEU A 288 -3.43 6.66 14.80
CA LEU A 288 -4.06 5.99 15.94
C LEU A 288 -3.02 5.33 16.86
N HIS A 289 -2.02 4.67 16.28
CA HIS A 289 -0.96 4.02 17.06
C HIS A 289 -0.06 5.03 17.76
N VAL A 290 0.27 6.13 17.08
CA VAL A 290 1.06 7.23 17.66
C VAL A 290 0.30 7.93 18.78
N SER A 291 -0.98 8.24 18.59
CA SER A 291 -1.82 8.97 19.55
C SER A 291 -2.18 8.17 20.81
N ARG A 292 -2.20 6.83 20.74
CA ARG A 292 -2.50 5.95 21.88
C ARG A 292 -1.38 4.93 22.08
N PRO A 293 -0.22 5.39 22.59
CA PRO A 293 0.90 4.51 22.80
C PRO A 293 0.65 3.51 23.93
N ASN A 294 1.33 2.37 23.85
CA ASN A 294 1.30 1.37 24.92
C ASN A 294 2.08 1.89 26.14
N THR A 295 1.45 1.74 27.30
CA THR A 295 2.05 2.03 28.60
C THR A 295 1.94 0.77 29.45
N LEU A 296 3.06 0.33 30.02
CA LEU A 296 3.13 -0.90 30.80
C LEU A 296 3.51 -0.58 32.24
N VAL A 297 2.88 -1.26 33.20
CA VAL A 297 3.33 -1.24 34.59
C VAL A 297 4.36 -2.35 34.76
N LEU A 298 5.54 -2.00 35.25
CA LEU A 298 6.64 -2.93 35.47
C LEU A 298 6.67 -3.43 36.92
N GLY A 299 7.08 -4.69 37.08
CA GLY A 299 7.41 -5.32 38.35
C GLY A 299 8.80 -5.95 38.29
N ASN A 300 9.38 -6.20 39.45
CA ASN A 300 10.68 -6.85 39.59
C ASN A 300 10.51 -8.38 39.59
N ILE A 301 11.35 -9.09 38.86
CA ILE A 301 11.43 -10.55 38.93
C ILE A 301 12.35 -10.94 40.11
N PRO A 302 11.82 -11.64 41.13
CA PRO A 302 12.57 -11.97 42.34
C PRO A 302 13.92 -12.65 42.06
N GLY A 303 14.97 -12.21 42.76
CA GLY A 303 16.32 -12.75 42.60
C GLY A 303 17.09 -12.22 41.38
N THR A 304 16.49 -11.33 40.59
CA THR A 304 17.15 -10.69 39.43
C THR A 304 17.03 -9.16 39.51
N PRO A 305 17.86 -8.41 38.78
CA PRO A 305 17.71 -6.95 38.64
C PRO A 305 16.72 -6.56 37.53
N ILE A 306 15.93 -7.50 37.00
CA ILE A 306 15.13 -7.31 35.78
C ILE A 306 13.73 -6.82 36.13
N PHE A 307 13.31 -5.75 35.45
CA PHE A 307 11.96 -5.21 35.52
C PHE A 307 11.19 -5.53 34.25
N HIS A 308 10.02 -6.14 34.38
CA HIS A 308 9.17 -6.54 33.25
C HIS A 308 7.69 -6.34 33.51
N SER A 309 6.88 -6.41 32.46
CA SER A 309 5.43 -6.15 32.55
C SER A 309 4.72 -7.14 33.47
N LEU A 310 3.98 -6.61 34.44
CA LEU A 310 3.12 -7.39 35.35
C LEU A 310 2.00 -8.15 34.62
N ASN A 311 1.57 -7.64 33.47
CA ASN A 311 0.51 -8.29 32.68
C ASN A 311 1.02 -9.49 31.87
N GLN A 312 2.32 -9.49 31.55
CA GLN A 312 2.93 -10.50 30.69
C GLN A 312 3.58 -11.63 31.51
N TYR A 313 4.25 -11.28 32.61
CA TYR A 313 5.00 -12.24 33.43
C TYR A 313 4.36 -12.39 34.80
N ARG A 314 3.94 -13.62 35.13
CA ARG A 314 3.31 -13.91 36.42
C ARG A 314 4.28 -13.86 37.59
N GLU A 315 5.58 -14.06 37.34
CA GLU A 315 6.61 -13.97 38.38
C GLU A 315 6.98 -12.51 38.75
N ALA A 316 6.59 -11.52 37.94
CA ALA A 316 6.91 -10.13 38.21
C ALA A 316 6.09 -9.60 39.41
N LEU A 317 6.79 -9.08 40.41
CA LEU A 317 6.19 -8.55 41.64
C LEU A 317 6.30 -7.03 41.69
N ARG A 318 5.25 -6.37 42.19
CA ARG A 318 5.27 -4.92 42.48
C ARG A 318 6.24 -4.64 43.63
N ILE A 319 6.87 -3.46 43.59
CA ILE A 319 7.70 -2.98 44.68
C ILE A 319 6.85 -2.04 45.56
N PRO A 320 6.77 -2.26 46.88
CA PRO A 320 6.00 -1.39 47.78
C PRO A 320 6.42 0.08 47.68
N SER A 321 5.45 0.99 47.73
CA SER A 321 5.65 2.45 47.60
C SER A 321 6.15 2.98 46.24
N PHE A 322 6.35 2.11 45.25
CA PHE A 322 6.76 2.50 43.89
C PHE A 322 5.73 2.11 42.84
N VAL A 323 5.55 2.98 41.84
CA VAL A 323 4.86 2.66 40.58
C VAL A 323 5.82 2.90 39.43
N ILE A 324 6.16 1.83 38.72
CA ILE A 324 7.12 1.87 37.61
C ILE A 324 6.34 1.74 36.32
N LEU A 325 6.41 2.76 35.47
CA LEU A 325 5.67 2.84 34.21
C LEU A 325 6.66 2.93 33.05
N ALA A 326 6.60 1.97 32.13
CA ALA A 326 7.33 2.02 30.87
C ALA A 326 6.50 2.72 29.80
N VAL A 327 7.11 3.69 29.13
CA VAL A 327 6.54 4.39 27.98
C VAL A 327 7.17 3.82 26.71
N GLU A 328 6.42 3.00 25.99
CA GLU A 328 6.92 2.29 24.78
C GLU A 328 6.69 3.09 23.49
N SER A 329 6.91 4.39 23.53
CA SER A 329 6.69 5.25 22.35
C SER A 329 7.44 6.58 22.42
N PRO A 330 7.73 7.21 21.27
CA PRO A 330 8.04 8.64 21.22
C PRO A 330 6.94 9.48 21.89
N ILE A 331 7.33 10.58 22.52
CA ILE A 331 6.39 11.53 23.13
C ILE A 331 6.31 12.75 22.21
N TYR A 332 5.17 12.89 21.55
CA TYR A 332 4.87 14.00 20.65
C TYR A 332 3.62 14.75 21.12
N PHE A 333 3.40 15.94 20.56
CA PHE A 333 2.16 16.71 20.70
C PHE A 333 0.91 15.84 20.50
N ALA A 334 0.95 14.90 19.55
CA ALA A 334 -0.19 14.05 19.21
C ALA A 334 -0.59 13.05 20.32
N ASN A 335 0.28 12.77 21.29
CA ASN A 335 0.05 11.76 22.33
C ASN A 335 0.38 12.23 23.76
N SER A 336 0.99 13.40 23.93
CA SER A 336 1.46 13.87 25.23
C SER A 336 0.32 14.03 26.24
N THR A 337 -0.79 14.68 25.85
CA THR A 337 -1.98 14.84 26.72
C THR A 337 -2.57 13.49 27.11
N TYR A 338 -2.68 12.56 26.15
CA TYR A 338 -3.17 11.21 26.42
C TYR A 338 -2.27 10.46 27.41
N LEU A 339 -0.95 10.58 27.23
CA LEU A 339 0.04 9.94 28.09
C LEU A 339 -0.03 10.50 29.52
N GLN A 340 -0.14 11.82 29.68
CA GLN A 340 -0.29 12.47 30.99
C GLN A 340 -1.55 11.97 31.72
N GLU A 341 -2.71 11.98 31.05
CA GLU A 341 -3.95 11.47 31.62
C GLU A 341 -3.86 9.99 31.97
N ARG A 342 -3.19 9.19 31.12
CA ARG A 342 -3.02 7.75 31.32
C ARG A 342 -2.12 7.46 32.52
N ILE A 343 -1.00 8.18 32.66
CA ILE A 343 -0.11 8.06 33.82
C ILE A 343 -0.87 8.45 35.10
N LEU A 344 -1.56 9.59 35.11
CA LEU A 344 -2.35 10.01 36.27
C LEU A 344 -3.50 9.05 36.62
N ARG A 345 -4.07 8.37 35.62
CA ARG A 345 -5.06 7.29 35.84
C ARG A 345 -4.41 6.09 36.54
N TRP A 346 -3.25 5.63 36.06
CA TRP A 346 -2.50 4.55 36.71
C TRP A 346 -2.14 4.87 38.16
N VAL A 347 -1.70 6.10 38.42
CA VAL A 347 -1.37 6.55 39.79
C VAL A 347 -2.59 6.46 40.70
N ARG A 348 -3.77 6.92 40.25
CA ARG A 348 -5.01 6.81 41.03
C ARG A 348 -5.42 5.36 41.29
N GLU A 349 -5.36 4.51 40.26
CA GLU A 349 -5.70 3.09 40.37
C GLU A 349 -4.78 2.37 41.38
N GLU A 350 -3.48 2.68 41.39
CA GLU A 350 -2.53 2.11 42.34
C GLU A 350 -2.71 2.71 43.76
N GLU A 351 -3.04 4.00 43.92
CA GLU A 351 -3.39 4.59 45.21
C GLU A 351 -4.63 3.92 45.84
N GLU A 352 -5.66 3.65 45.05
CA GLU A 352 -6.88 2.96 45.49
C GLU A 352 -6.58 1.51 45.91
N ARG A 353 -5.75 0.80 45.12
CA ARG A 353 -5.30 -0.56 45.43
C ARG A 353 -4.53 -0.62 46.75
N VAL A 354 -3.58 0.30 46.94
CA VAL A 354 -2.77 0.38 48.17
C VAL A 354 -3.66 0.60 49.40
N LYS A 355 -4.67 1.47 49.29
CA LYS A 355 -5.66 1.69 50.36
C LYS A 355 -6.51 0.46 50.65
N ALA A 356 -6.96 -0.25 49.62
CA ALA A 356 -7.79 -1.45 49.79
C ALA A 356 -7.02 -2.61 50.46
N ASN A 357 -5.73 -2.74 50.17
CA ASN A 357 -4.88 -3.80 50.70
C ASN A 357 -4.16 -3.44 52.02
N ASN A 358 -4.36 -2.23 52.57
CA ASN A 358 -3.58 -1.69 53.69
C ASN A 358 -2.05 -1.77 53.46
N GLU A 359 -1.61 -1.51 52.23
CA GLU A 359 -0.19 -1.48 51.86
C GLU A 359 0.44 -0.11 52.20
N SER A 360 1.77 -0.05 52.14
CA SER A 360 2.53 1.21 52.32
C SER A 360 2.12 2.26 51.29
N THR A 361 1.94 3.51 51.73
CA THR A 361 1.55 4.63 50.86
C THR A 361 2.48 4.77 49.65
N LEU A 362 1.91 5.13 48.50
CA LEU A 362 2.66 5.42 47.29
C LEU A 362 3.51 6.67 47.53
N LYS A 363 4.79 6.62 47.14
CA LYS A 363 5.75 7.71 47.36
C LYS A 363 6.49 8.13 46.10
N CYS A 364 6.78 7.19 45.19
CA CYS A 364 7.54 7.49 43.98
C CYS A 364 6.95 6.84 42.72
N ILE A 365 7.02 7.58 41.62
CA ILE A 365 6.69 7.13 40.28
C ILE A 365 7.96 7.18 39.43
N ILE A 366 8.33 6.05 38.85
CA ILE A 366 9.47 5.93 37.95
C ILE A 366 8.94 5.77 36.52
N LEU A 367 9.28 6.70 35.65
CA LEU A 367 9.04 6.59 34.21
C LEU A 367 10.26 5.97 33.55
N ASP A 368 10.11 4.73 33.08
CA ASP A 368 11.10 4.10 32.21
C ASP A 368 10.96 4.65 30.78
N MET A 369 11.98 5.42 30.39
CA MET A 369 12.09 6.12 29.13
C MET A 369 12.97 5.37 28.12
N THR A 370 13.36 4.11 28.40
CA THR A 370 14.24 3.31 27.55
C THR A 370 13.74 3.21 26.11
N ALA A 371 12.43 3.07 25.91
CA ALA A 371 11.79 2.94 24.60
C ALA A 371 11.34 4.29 24.00
N VAL A 372 11.58 5.41 24.69
CA VAL A 372 11.24 6.74 24.20
C VAL A 372 12.37 7.23 23.29
N THR A 373 12.21 7.03 21.98
CA THR A 373 13.26 7.36 21.01
C THR A 373 13.33 8.85 20.65
N ALA A 374 12.25 9.59 20.87
CA ALA A 374 12.17 11.02 20.60
C ALA A 374 11.15 11.72 21.49
N ILE A 375 11.42 12.99 21.79
CA ILE A 375 10.50 13.90 22.48
C ILE A 375 10.43 15.23 21.72
N ASP A 376 9.27 15.86 21.64
CA ASP A 376 9.10 17.24 21.14
C ASP A 376 8.85 18.24 22.28
N THR A 377 8.76 19.53 21.94
CA THR A 377 8.55 20.59 22.92
C THR A 377 7.28 20.38 23.75
N SER A 378 6.18 20.01 23.11
CA SER A 378 4.92 19.74 23.82
C SER A 378 5.02 18.54 24.76
N GLY A 379 5.79 17.51 24.40
CA GLY A 379 6.12 16.39 25.28
C GLY A 379 6.91 16.81 26.51
N ILE A 380 7.89 17.70 26.35
CA ILE A 380 8.69 18.26 27.46
C ILE A 380 7.79 19.07 28.40
N ASP A 381 6.96 19.96 27.87
CA ASP A 381 6.01 20.76 28.66
C ASP A 381 5.06 19.85 29.45
N THR A 382 4.60 18.77 28.82
CA THR A 382 3.72 17.79 29.46
C THR A 382 4.44 17.05 30.60
N LEU A 383 5.73 16.70 30.45
CA LEU A 383 6.52 16.10 31.54
C LEU A 383 6.69 17.08 32.72
N TYR A 384 6.90 18.35 32.41
CA TYR A 384 7.02 19.41 33.42
C TYR A 384 5.71 19.61 34.19
N GLU A 385 4.58 19.65 33.49
CA GLU A 385 3.26 19.71 34.12
C GLU A 385 2.92 18.46 34.92
N LEU A 386 3.16 17.28 34.37
CA LEU A 386 2.95 16.00 35.05
C LEU A 386 3.68 16.00 36.38
N ARG A 387 4.94 16.43 36.38
CA ARG A 387 5.69 16.55 37.61
C ARG A 387 5.06 17.52 38.60
N LYS A 388 4.71 18.74 38.18
CA LYS A 388 4.06 19.72 39.08
C LYS A 388 2.81 19.15 39.73
N VAL A 389 2.04 18.37 38.98
CA VAL A 389 0.83 17.70 39.49
C VAL A 389 1.18 16.62 40.52
N LEU A 390 2.24 15.85 40.31
CA LEU A 390 2.70 14.81 41.23
C LEU A 390 3.36 15.39 42.49
N ASP A 391 4.17 16.43 42.35
CA ASP A 391 4.80 17.15 43.48
C ASP A 391 3.73 17.75 44.42
N LYS A 392 2.64 18.31 43.86
CA LYS A 392 1.47 18.76 44.66
C LYS A 392 0.79 17.65 45.45
N ARG A 393 0.96 16.39 45.03
CA ARG A 393 0.45 15.19 45.72
C ARG A 393 1.49 14.53 46.63
N SER A 394 2.66 15.16 46.82
CA SER A 394 3.79 14.58 47.55
C SER A 394 4.31 13.26 46.94
N LEU A 395 4.16 13.08 45.63
CA LEU A 395 4.68 11.94 44.88
C LEU A 395 5.90 12.37 44.07
N GLN A 396 7.04 11.72 44.28
CA GLN A 396 8.27 12.02 43.55
C GLN A 396 8.25 11.38 42.16
N LEU A 397 8.40 12.19 41.11
CA LEU A 397 8.57 11.72 39.73
C LEU A 397 10.05 11.58 39.37
N VAL A 398 10.42 10.43 38.82
CA VAL A 398 11.79 10.11 38.40
C VAL A 398 11.80 9.54 37.00
N LEU A 399 12.82 9.90 36.21
CA LEU A 399 13.05 9.38 34.87
C LEU A 399 14.16 8.32 34.91
N ALA A 400 13.96 7.19 34.23
CA ALA A 400 14.97 6.16 34.07
C ALA A 400 15.33 6.00 32.59
N ASN A 401 16.63 5.95 32.29
CA ASN A 401 17.22 5.65 30.99
C ASN A 401 16.68 6.46 29.79
N PRO A 402 16.66 7.80 29.83
CA PRO A 402 16.33 8.59 28.64
C PRO A 402 17.40 8.38 27.56
N VAL A 403 16.98 8.05 26.34
CA VAL A 403 17.87 7.86 25.19
C VAL A 403 18.59 9.17 24.84
N GLY A 404 19.82 9.10 24.29
CA GLY A 404 20.68 10.27 24.04
C GLY A 404 19.99 11.50 23.41
N ASN A 405 19.25 11.31 22.31
CA ASN A 405 18.52 12.41 21.65
C ASN A 405 17.43 13.04 22.55
N VAL A 406 16.80 12.24 23.41
CA VAL A 406 15.81 12.72 24.39
C VAL A 406 16.53 13.49 25.49
N MET A 407 17.63 12.94 26.01
CA MET A 407 18.43 13.56 27.05
C MET A 407 19.00 14.93 26.61
N GLU A 408 19.47 15.04 25.37
CA GLU A 408 19.94 16.31 24.81
C GLU A 408 18.83 17.36 24.80
N LYS A 409 17.63 17.00 24.37
CA LYS A 409 16.48 17.92 24.37
C LYS A 409 16.02 18.33 25.77
N LEU A 410 16.04 17.39 26.72
CA LEU A 410 15.74 17.69 28.13
C LEU A 410 16.78 18.65 28.72
N HIS A 411 18.05 18.50 28.34
CA HIS A 411 19.10 19.42 28.77
C HIS A 411 18.93 20.81 28.17
N GLN A 412 18.70 20.91 26.85
CA GLN A 412 18.47 22.18 26.15
C GLN A 412 17.21 22.91 26.63
N SER A 413 16.21 22.20 27.13
CA SER A 413 14.97 22.80 27.65
C SER A 413 15.06 23.21 29.13
N ASN A 414 16.22 23.08 29.79
CA ASN A 414 16.43 23.34 31.22
C ASN A 414 15.46 22.60 32.17
N ILE A 415 14.79 21.53 31.71
CA ILE A 415 13.86 20.79 32.57
C ILE A 415 14.61 19.93 33.57
N LEU A 416 15.83 19.50 33.24
CA LEU A 416 16.69 18.72 34.14
C LEU A 416 16.99 19.45 35.45
N ASP A 417 17.11 20.77 35.42
CA ASP A 417 17.33 21.58 36.63
C ASP A 417 16.18 21.48 37.60
N SER A 418 14.95 21.36 37.07
CA SER A 418 13.82 21.07 37.92
C SER A 418 14.04 19.72 38.60
N PHE A 419 14.43 18.66 37.86
CA PHE A 419 14.55 17.26 38.36
C PHE A 419 15.66 17.11 39.40
N GLY A 420 16.63 18.02 39.39
CA GLY A 420 17.76 18.02 40.31
C GLY A 420 18.64 16.78 40.12
N LEU A 421 19.62 16.63 41.01
CA LEU A 421 20.61 15.54 40.93
C LEU A 421 20.02 14.13 41.14
N LYS A 422 18.82 14.02 41.72
CA LYS A 422 18.15 12.74 42.05
C LYS A 422 16.90 12.45 41.22
N GLY A 423 16.75 13.10 40.06
CA GLY A 423 15.56 12.95 39.22
C GLY A 423 15.74 12.12 37.95
N VAL A 424 16.98 11.78 37.57
CA VAL A 424 17.28 10.98 36.37
C VAL A 424 18.31 9.91 36.69
N TYR A 425 18.04 8.66 36.30
CA TYR A 425 18.89 7.49 36.56
C TYR A 425 19.18 6.70 35.27
N LEU A 426 20.23 5.89 35.28
CA LEU A 426 20.58 5.04 34.12
C LEU A 426 19.72 3.78 34.04
N SER A 427 19.19 3.32 35.16
CA SER A 427 18.30 2.15 35.19
C SER A 427 17.19 2.30 36.23
N VAL A 428 16.09 1.58 36.01
CA VAL A 428 14.98 1.49 36.96
C VAL A 428 15.45 0.91 38.30
N GLY A 429 16.31 -0.10 38.28
CA GLY A 429 16.83 -0.74 39.49
C GLY A 429 17.66 0.23 40.35
N GLU A 430 18.49 1.05 39.72
CA GLU A 430 19.27 2.10 40.39
C GLU A 430 18.35 3.15 41.04
N ALA A 431 17.33 3.61 40.31
CA ALA A 431 16.34 4.55 40.84
C ALA A 431 15.62 3.99 42.07
N VAL A 432 15.16 2.73 42.02
CA VAL A 432 14.52 2.08 43.17
C VAL A 432 15.49 1.95 44.34
N ALA A 433 16.74 1.56 44.09
CA ALA A 433 17.75 1.37 45.13
C ALA A 433 18.08 2.68 45.87
N ASP A 434 18.37 3.77 45.14
CA ASP A 434 18.71 5.06 45.77
C ASP A 434 17.52 5.61 46.57
N ILE A 435 16.32 5.62 45.99
CA ILE A 435 15.14 6.21 46.63
C ILE A 435 14.70 5.38 47.86
N SER A 436 14.75 4.05 47.76
CA SER A 436 14.43 3.18 48.90
C SER A 436 15.44 3.33 50.04
N SER A 437 16.71 3.56 49.75
CA SER A 437 17.74 3.82 50.76
C SER A 437 17.50 5.15 51.48
N SER A 438 17.09 6.19 50.74
CA SER A 438 16.78 7.50 51.29
C SER A 438 15.60 7.48 52.27
N TRP A 439 14.67 6.54 52.11
CA TRP A 439 13.51 6.41 53.02
C TRP A 439 13.77 5.54 54.24
N LYS A 440 14.76 4.63 54.17
CA LYS A 440 15.18 3.83 55.33
C LYS A 440 16.05 4.60 56.33
N ALA A 441 16.56 5.77 55.94
CA ALA A 441 17.51 6.55 56.72
C ALA A 441 16.89 7.54 57.74
N GLN A 442 15.60 7.42 58.09
CA GLN A 442 15.01 8.18 59.19
C GLN A 442 14.75 7.25 60.39
N PRO A 443 15.52 7.36 61.48
CA PRO A 443 15.24 6.65 62.74
C PRO A 443 13.98 7.18 63.43
#